data_AF-A0A3C0EFW9-F1
#
_entry.id   AF-A0A3C0EFW9-F1
#
_cell.length_a   1.000
_cell.length_b   1.000
_cell.length_c   1.000
_cell.angle_alpha   90.00
_cell.angle_beta   90.00
_cell.angle_gamma   90.00
#
_symmetry.space_group_name_H-M   'P 1'
#
loop_
_entity.id
_entity.type
_entity.pdbx_description
1 polymer ?
#
loop_
_entity_poly.entity_id
_entity_poly.type
_entity_poly.pdbx_seq_one_letter_code
_entity_poly.pdbx_strand_id
1 'polypeptide(L)'
;MHVWGKKTTICGMLTFLAQESFSHYGPIAVLVMMAIIFAVANLVLTHILGPQKQGDIKGLTYESGMNPIGTTRRRFNVRFYIVAMSFLVIDVEIVFLYPWATVFPSLSDTSGMPLIFLARMLFFVLTTVIAFAYAWRKGVFRYD
;
A
#
# COMPACT_ATOMS: atom_id res chain seq x y z
N MET A 1 -45.71 -32.76 9.68
CA MET A 1 -44.77 -32.89 8.54
C MET A 1 -44.61 -31.52 7.93
N HIS A 2 -43.49 -30.83 8.15
CA HIS A 2 -42.92 -29.73 7.34
C HIS A 2 -41.91 -28.96 8.19
N VAL A 3 -40.88 -28.44 7.52
CA VAL A 3 -39.81 -27.55 8.03
C VAL A 3 -38.54 -28.25 8.56
N TRP A 4 -37.81 -28.92 7.66
CA TRP A 4 -36.35 -29.07 7.79
C TRP A 4 -35.71 -29.04 6.38
N GLY A 5 -35.27 -27.87 5.91
CA GLY A 5 -34.75 -27.72 4.54
C GLY A 5 -33.91 -26.48 4.26
N LYS A 6 -33.39 -25.78 5.28
CA LYS A 6 -32.57 -24.55 5.10
C LYS A 6 -31.16 -24.60 5.71
N LYS A 7 -30.67 -25.77 6.15
CA LYS A 7 -29.31 -25.88 6.75
C LYS A 7 -28.21 -26.30 5.76
N THR A 8 -28.55 -26.77 4.56
CA THR A 8 -27.59 -27.31 3.58
C THR A 8 -26.88 -26.23 2.75
N THR A 9 -27.45 -25.05 2.58
CA THR A 9 -26.83 -23.95 1.82
C THR A 9 -25.68 -23.27 2.56
N ILE A 10 -25.73 -23.16 3.89
CA ILE A 10 -24.68 -22.52 4.70
C ILE A 10 -23.43 -23.39 4.77
N CYS A 11 -23.60 -24.72 4.90
CA CYS A 11 -22.49 -25.67 4.94
C CYS A 11 -21.78 -25.75 3.57
N GLY A 12 -22.52 -25.71 2.46
CA GLY A 12 -21.98 -25.70 1.10
C GLY A 12 -21.20 -24.43 0.74
N MET A 13 -21.67 -23.27 1.21
CA MET A 13 -20.98 -21.98 1.00
C MET A 13 -19.68 -21.89 1.81
N LEU A 14 -19.65 -22.41 3.04
CA LEU A 14 -18.44 -22.49 3.85
C LEU A 14 -17.41 -23.46 3.25
N THR A 15 -17.83 -24.58 2.67
CA THR A 15 -16.92 -25.48 1.94
C THR A 15 -16.44 -24.89 0.61
N PHE A 16 -17.23 -24.04 -0.06
CA PHE A 16 -16.81 -23.34 -1.28
C PHE A 16 -15.72 -22.29 -1.00
N LEU A 17 -15.87 -21.51 0.07
CA LEU A 17 -14.83 -20.57 0.52
C LEU A 17 -13.58 -21.29 1.07
N ALA A 18 -13.75 -22.47 1.69
CA ALA A 18 -12.64 -23.31 2.13
C ALA A 18 -11.94 -24.07 0.97
N GLN A 19 -12.54 -24.08 -0.23
CA GLN A 19 -12.00 -24.74 -1.43
C GLN A 19 -11.43 -23.74 -2.46
N GLU A 20 -11.31 -22.46 -2.10
CA GLU A 20 -10.36 -21.55 -2.77
C GLU A 20 -8.96 -22.08 -2.48
N SER A 21 -8.45 -22.85 -3.44
CA SER A 21 -7.23 -23.61 -3.25
C SER A 21 -6.06 -22.64 -3.19
N PHE A 22 -5.29 -22.65 -2.09
CA PHE A 22 -4.01 -21.94 -1.96
C PHE A 22 -3.08 -22.14 -3.16
N SER A 23 -3.30 -23.20 -3.94
CA SER A 23 -2.72 -23.47 -5.25
C SER A 23 -2.71 -22.28 -6.22
N HIS A 24 -3.69 -21.37 -6.19
CA HIS A 24 -3.68 -20.18 -7.05
C HIS A 24 -2.66 -19.11 -6.64
N TYR A 25 -2.23 -19.10 -5.38
CA TYR A 25 -1.19 -18.18 -4.89
C TYR A 25 0.22 -18.76 -5.04
N GLY A 26 0.35 -20.04 -5.42
CA GLY A 26 1.63 -20.71 -5.65
C GLY A 26 2.55 -19.95 -6.63
N PRO A 27 2.07 -19.54 -7.82
CA PRO A 27 2.88 -18.76 -8.76
C PRO A 27 3.37 -17.43 -8.19
N ILE A 28 2.54 -16.73 -7.41
CA ILE A 28 2.91 -15.45 -6.77
C ILE A 28 4.02 -15.67 -5.75
N ALA A 29 3.91 -16.72 -4.92
CA ALA A 29 4.95 -17.06 -3.94
C ALA A 29 6.28 -17.38 -4.62
N VAL A 30 6.26 -18.14 -5.73
CA VAL A 30 7.46 -18.44 -6.51
C VAL A 30 8.10 -17.17 -7.09
N LEU A 31 7.31 -16.23 -7.60
CA LEU A 31 7.82 -14.95 -8.11
C LEU A 31 8.49 -14.11 -7.03
N VAL A 32 7.87 -14.00 -5.85
CA VAL A 32 8.45 -13.27 -4.70
C VAL A 32 9.75 -13.93 -4.25
N MET A 33 9.76 -15.26 -4.15
CA MET A 33 10.96 -16.03 -3.82
C MET A 33 12.08 -15.81 -4.84
N MET A 34 11.76 -15.84 -6.14
CA MET A 34 12.73 -15.61 -7.20
C MET A 34 13.29 -14.19 -7.15
N ALA A 35 12.46 -13.17 -6.88
CA ALA A 35 12.91 -11.79 -6.72
C ALA A 35 13.88 -11.64 -5.54
N ILE A 36 13.59 -12.28 -4.40
CA ILE A 36 14.47 -12.27 -3.22
C ILE A 36 15.77 -13.00 -3.51
N ILE A 37 15.71 -14.21 -4.08
CA ILE A 37 16.89 -15.00 -4.44
C ILE A 37 17.76 -14.20 -5.41
N PHE A 38 17.16 -13.57 -6.42
CA PHE A 38 17.89 -12.74 -7.38
C PHE A 38 18.59 -11.55 -6.70
N ALA A 39 17.90 -10.81 -5.83
CA ALA A 39 18.50 -9.70 -5.10
C ALA A 39 19.67 -10.17 -4.22
N VAL A 40 19.46 -11.22 -3.43
CA VAL A 40 20.49 -11.79 -2.53
C VAL A 40 21.66 -12.36 -3.33
N ALA A 41 21.41 -13.10 -4.41
CA ALA A 41 22.46 -13.65 -5.27
C ALA A 41 23.33 -12.55 -5.86
N ASN A 42 22.74 -11.43 -6.32
CA ASN A 42 23.50 -10.29 -6.83
C ASN A 42 24.36 -9.62 -5.74
N LEU A 43 23.82 -9.46 -4.53
CA LEU A 43 24.57 -8.94 -3.38
C LEU A 43 25.75 -9.85 -3.01
N VAL A 44 25.52 -11.17 -2.93
CA VAL A 44 26.56 -12.17 -2.62
C VAL A 44 27.61 -12.23 -3.72
N LEU A 45 27.19 -12.27 -4.99
CA LEU A 45 28.10 -12.32 -6.12
C LEU A 45 28.98 -11.07 -6.19
N THR A 46 28.39 -9.89 -5.95
CA THR A 46 29.14 -8.63 -5.86
C THR A 46 30.13 -8.65 -4.70
N HIS A 47 29.77 -9.24 -3.57
CA HIS A 47 30.65 -9.33 -2.41
C HIS A 47 31.83 -10.29 -2.63
N ILE A 48 31.63 -11.39 -3.36
CA ILE A 48 32.65 -12.40 -3.66
C ILE A 48 33.57 -11.97 -4.81
N LEU A 49 33.01 -11.43 -5.90
CA LEU A 49 33.79 -11.01 -7.07
C LEU A 49 34.41 -9.61 -6.91
N GLY A 50 33.84 -8.78 -6.02
CA GLY A 50 34.28 -7.40 -5.84
C GLY A 50 35.59 -7.28 -5.06
N PRO A 51 36.49 -6.35 -5.43
CA PRO A 51 37.74 -6.13 -4.70
C PRO A 51 37.46 -5.57 -3.30
N GLN A 52 37.75 -6.38 -2.28
CA GLN A 52 37.57 -6.01 -0.87
C GLN A 52 38.76 -5.22 -0.35
N LYS A 53 38.87 -3.94 -0.74
CA LYS A 53 39.81 -3.00 -0.12
C LYS A 53 39.18 -2.35 1.10
N GLN A 54 39.60 -2.78 2.29
CA GLN A 54 39.30 -2.13 3.57
C GLN A 54 40.41 -1.11 3.87
N GLY A 55 40.04 0.04 4.43
CA GLY A 55 41.00 1.06 4.83
C GLY A 55 40.31 2.10 5.69
N ASP A 56 41.03 2.64 6.68
CA ASP A 56 40.47 3.56 7.69
C ASP A 56 39.75 4.75 7.05
N ILE A 57 40.30 5.32 5.98
CA ILE A 57 39.69 6.46 5.28
C ILE A 57 38.41 6.08 4.53
N LYS A 58 38.32 4.86 3.98
CA LYS A 58 37.16 4.40 3.20
C LYS A 58 35.92 4.17 4.08
N GLY A 59 36.13 3.89 5.37
CA GLY A 59 35.07 3.71 6.36
C GLY A 59 34.56 5.00 7.00
N LEU A 60 35.21 6.15 6.75
CA LEU A 60 34.78 7.43 7.30
C LEU A 60 33.54 7.95 6.58
N THR A 61 32.70 8.69 7.31
CA THR A 61 31.53 9.38 6.75
C THR A 61 31.99 10.46 5.78
N TYR A 62 31.35 10.56 4.62
CA TYR A 62 31.69 11.55 3.61
C TYR A 62 31.29 12.97 4.06
N GLU A 63 32.27 13.86 4.21
CA GLU A 63 32.06 15.28 4.56
C GLU A 63 32.99 16.19 3.72
N SER A 64 32.96 16.01 2.39
CA SER A 64 33.73 16.81 1.41
C SER A 64 35.23 16.92 1.73
N GLY A 65 35.83 15.85 2.24
CA GLY A 65 37.27 15.77 2.58
C GLY A 65 37.63 16.24 3.99
N MET A 66 36.64 16.62 4.81
CA MET A 66 36.84 16.95 6.22
C MET A 66 36.40 15.79 7.13
N ASN A 67 36.93 15.76 8.35
CA ASN A 67 36.43 14.86 9.38
C ASN A 67 35.07 15.37 9.89
N PRO A 68 34.13 14.47 10.18
CA PRO A 68 32.80 14.88 10.56
C PRO A 68 32.78 15.65 11.87
N ILE A 69 32.18 16.85 11.84
CA ILE A 69 32.09 17.73 13.00
C ILE A 69 30.67 17.83 13.54
N GLY A 70 30.52 17.57 14.85
CA GLY A 70 29.26 17.72 15.56
C GLY A 70 28.38 16.47 15.59
N THR A 71 27.08 16.67 15.84
CA THR A 71 26.11 15.58 16.03
C THR A 71 25.12 15.52 14.88
N THR A 72 24.83 14.31 14.40
CA THR A 72 23.89 14.03 13.29
C THR A 72 22.42 14.09 13.72
N ARG A 73 22.11 14.25 15.01
CA ARG A 73 20.74 14.27 15.54
C ARG A 73 20.15 15.68 15.47
N ARG A 74 19.87 16.15 14.27
CA ARG A 74 19.09 17.38 14.05
C ARG A 74 17.60 17.04 13.97
N ARG A 75 16.74 17.97 14.38
CA ARG A 75 15.30 17.84 14.20
C ARG A 75 15.00 17.96 12.71
N PHE A 76 14.41 16.93 12.14
CA PHE A 76 13.87 16.99 10.79
C PHE A 76 12.65 17.91 10.74
N ASN A 77 12.44 18.52 9.59
CA ASN A 77 11.32 19.44 9.39
C ASN A 77 9.98 18.69 9.51
N VAL A 78 9.02 19.27 10.23
CA VAL A 78 7.67 18.70 10.43
C VAL A 78 6.92 18.52 9.11
N ARG A 79 7.32 19.23 8.04
CA ARG A 79 6.73 19.12 6.71
C ARG A 79 6.66 17.68 6.17
N PHE A 80 7.66 16.83 6.46
CA PHE A 80 7.63 15.41 6.06
C PHE A 80 6.49 14.64 6.72
N TYR A 81 6.18 14.96 7.99
CA TYR A 81 5.07 14.36 8.70
C TYR A 81 3.72 14.76 8.08
N ILE A 82 3.55 16.02 7.68
CA ILE A 82 2.28 16.48 7.11
C ILE A 82 2.02 15.81 5.76
N VAL A 83 3.06 15.61 4.94
CA VAL A 83 2.96 14.86 3.69
C VAL A 83 2.58 13.40 3.95
N ALA A 84 3.25 12.73 4.90
CA ALA A 84 2.94 11.34 5.25
C ALA A 84 1.51 11.18 5.78
N MET A 85 1.06 12.09 6.64
CA MET A 85 -0.30 12.10 7.17
C MET A 85 -1.35 12.34 6.09
N SER A 86 -1.07 13.24 5.14
CA SER A 86 -1.96 13.49 4.00
C SER A 86 -2.07 12.27 3.08
N PHE A 87 -0.95 11.58 2.84
CA PHE A 87 -0.93 10.33 2.08
C PHE A 87 -1.74 9.23 2.77
N LEU A 88 -1.58 9.06 4.08
CA LEU A 88 -2.31 8.06 4.86
C LEU A 88 -3.83 8.22 4.75
N VAL A 89 -4.33 9.46 4.83
CA VAL A 89 -5.77 9.74 4.69
C VAL A 89 -6.29 9.33 3.32
N ILE A 90 -5.55 9.64 2.24
CA ILE A 90 -5.93 9.26 0.87
C ILE A 90 -5.81 7.74 0.66
N ASP A 91 -4.81 7.09 1.26
CA ASP A 91 -4.61 5.65 1.17
C ASP A 91 -5.80 4.88 1.82
N VAL A 92 -6.26 5.36 2.98
CA VAL A 92 -7.46 4.83 3.64
C VAL A 92 -8.71 5.01 2.78
N GLU A 93 -8.85 6.12 2.06
CA GLU A 93 -9.97 6.32 1.14
C GLU A 93 -9.96 5.31 -0.02
N ILE A 94 -8.78 4.98 -0.55
CA ILE A 94 -8.63 3.97 -1.62
C ILE A 94 -9.07 2.59 -1.13
N VAL A 95 -8.76 2.24 0.13
CA VAL A 95 -9.24 0.99 0.75
C VAL A 95 -10.77 0.89 0.72
N PHE A 96 -11.49 2.00 0.89
CA PHE A 96 -12.95 2.02 0.77
C PHE A 96 -13.45 2.02 -0.69
N LEU A 97 -12.70 2.60 -1.62
CA LEU A 97 -13.01 2.59 -3.05
C LEU A 97 -12.94 1.19 -3.67
N TYR A 98 -12.03 0.33 -3.22
CA TYR A 98 -11.83 -1.00 -3.80
C TYR A 98 -13.09 -1.89 -3.72
N PRO A 99 -13.68 -2.17 -2.54
CA PRO A 99 -14.90 -2.98 -2.46
C PRO A 99 -16.05 -2.36 -3.23
N TRP A 100 -16.22 -1.04 -3.16
CA TRP A 100 -17.27 -0.34 -3.91
C TRP A 100 -17.12 -0.55 -5.42
N ALA A 101 -15.90 -0.42 -5.96
CA ALA A 101 -15.63 -0.60 -7.39
C ALA A 101 -15.90 -2.04 -7.86
N THR A 102 -15.66 -3.04 -7.02
CA THR A 102 -15.95 -4.45 -7.36
C THR A 102 -17.44 -4.78 -7.34
N VAL A 103 -18.22 -4.12 -6.47
CA VAL A 103 -19.64 -4.40 -6.27
C VAL A 103 -20.52 -3.58 -7.20
N PHE A 104 -20.11 -2.35 -7.55
CA PHE A 104 -20.90 -1.43 -8.37
C PHE A 104 -21.42 -2.02 -9.70
N PRO A 105 -20.63 -2.80 -10.49
CA PRO A 105 -21.11 -3.42 -11.72
C PRO A 105 -22.26 -4.43 -11.50
N SER A 106 -22.36 -5.05 -10.33
CA SER A 106 -23.44 -6.00 -10.02
C SER A 106 -24.77 -5.32 -9.65
N LEU A 107 -24.74 -4.02 -9.31
CA LEU A 107 -25.94 -3.26 -8.93
C LEU A 107 -26.61 -2.60 -10.15
N SER A 108 -25.94 -2.50 -11.30
CA SER A 108 -26.43 -1.75 -12.48
C SER A 108 -27.76 -2.23 -13.03
N ASP A 109 -28.10 -3.49 -12.81
CA ASP A 109 -29.27 -4.14 -13.43
C ASP A 109 -30.58 -3.94 -12.64
N THR A 110 -30.51 -3.32 -11.45
CA THR A 110 -31.70 -3.08 -10.62
C THR A 110 -32.19 -1.63 -10.74
N SER A 111 -33.44 -1.47 -11.16
CA SER A 111 -34.14 -0.21 -11.45
C SER A 111 -33.99 0.86 -10.34
N GLY A 112 -33.07 1.82 -10.53
CA GLY A 112 -32.99 3.09 -9.79
C GLY A 112 -31.98 3.18 -8.63
N MET A 113 -31.46 2.06 -8.12
CA MET A 113 -30.45 2.06 -7.04
C MET A 113 -29.02 2.49 -7.44
N PRO A 114 -28.52 2.30 -8.69
CA PRO A 114 -27.14 2.61 -9.06
C PRO A 114 -26.77 4.09 -8.87
N LEU A 115 -27.68 5.00 -9.20
CA LEU A 115 -27.44 6.45 -9.10
C LEU A 115 -27.26 6.90 -7.65
N ILE A 116 -28.01 6.32 -6.71
CA ILE A 116 -27.91 6.65 -5.28
C ILE A 116 -26.57 6.15 -4.72
N PHE A 117 -26.15 4.95 -5.09
CA PHE A 117 -24.85 4.39 -4.68
C PHE A 117 -23.68 5.16 -5.28
N LEU A 118 -23.78 5.55 -6.55
CA LEU A 118 -22.80 6.41 -7.20
C LEU A 118 -22.70 7.77 -6.49
N ALA A 119 -23.84 8.41 -6.23
CA ALA A 119 -23.88 9.71 -5.57
C ALA A 119 -23.27 9.69 -4.16
N ARG A 120 -23.51 8.62 -3.38
CA ARG A 120 -22.87 8.43 -2.06
C ARG A 120 -21.36 8.30 -2.16
N MET A 121 -20.86 7.56 -3.15
CA MET A 121 -19.41 7.41 -3.35
C MET A 121 -18.78 8.71 -3.85
N LEU A 122 -19.44 9.40 -4.77
CA LEU A 122 -19.00 10.69 -5.29
C LEU A 122 -18.95 11.72 -4.17
N PHE A 123 -19.95 11.74 -3.28
CA PHE A 123 -19.93 12.57 -2.07
C PHE A 123 -18.73 12.25 -1.18
N PHE A 124 -18.46 10.96 -0.91
CA PHE A 124 -17.31 10.54 -0.12
C PHE A 124 -15.99 11.04 -0.72
N VAL A 125 -15.75 10.77 -2.01
CA VAL A 125 -14.56 11.25 -2.73
C VAL A 125 -14.44 12.77 -2.72
N LEU A 126 -15.56 13.46 -2.93
CA LEU A 126 -15.59 14.92 -2.97
C LEU A 126 -15.16 15.52 -1.62
N THR A 127 -15.57 14.93 -0.49
CA THR A 127 -15.14 15.43 0.83
C THR A 127 -13.62 15.37 1.01
N THR A 128 -12.97 14.31 0.56
CA THR A 128 -11.49 14.19 0.62
C THR A 128 -10.83 15.15 -0.36
N VAL A 129 -11.36 15.30 -1.57
CA VAL A 129 -10.85 16.26 -2.56
C VAL A 129 -10.92 17.69 -2.01
N ILE A 130 -12.00 18.07 -1.31
CA ILE A 130 -12.09 19.37 -0.64
C ILE A 130 -11.02 19.50 0.46
N ALA A 131 -10.85 18.49 1.30
CA ALA A 131 -9.84 18.49 2.36
C ALA A 131 -8.42 18.64 1.79
N PHE A 132 -8.12 17.93 0.71
CA PHE A 132 -6.85 18.02 -0.01
C PHE A 132 -6.65 19.39 -0.66
N ALA A 133 -7.67 19.92 -1.34
CA ALA A 133 -7.62 21.26 -1.93
C ALA A 133 -7.39 22.34 -0.86
N TYR A 134 -8.00 22.20 0.31
CA TYR A 134 -7.76 23.08 1.46
C TYR A 134 -6.30 23.02 1.93
N ALA A 135 -5.76 21.81 2.11
CA ALA A 135 -4.36 21.62 2.49
C ALA A 135 -3.39 22.23 1.46
N TRP A 136 -3.69 22.07 0.17
CA TRP A 136 -2.95 22.68 -0.93
C TRP A 136 -2.96 24.20 -0.86
N ARG A 137 -4.15 24.80 -0.67
CA ARG A 137 -4.32 26.25 -0.54
C ARG A 137 -3.60 26.82 0.68
N LYS A 138 -3.51 26.06 1.78
CA LYS A 138 -2.71 26.40 2.96
C LYS A 138 -1.20 26.32 2.75
N GLY A 139 -0.73 25.84 1.60
CA GLY A 139 0.69 25.76 1.30
C GLY A 139 1.40 24.65 2.07
N VAL A 140 0.68 23.61 2.50
CA VAL A 140 1.25 22.44 3.20
C VAL A 140 2.37 21.78 2.39
N PHE A 141 2.28 21.85 1.07
CA PHE A 141 3.23 21.24 0.13
C PHE A 141 4.29 22.24 -0.40
N ARG A 142 4.46 23.41 0.23
CA ARG A 142 5.51 24.35 -0.17
C ARG A 142 6.86 23.91 0.38
N TYR A 143 7.86 23.90 -0.50
CA TYR A 143 9.26 23.59 -0.21
C TYR A 143 10.11 24.83 -0.49
N ASP A 144 9.94 25.83 0.36
CA ASP A 144 10.73 27.05 0.45
C ASP A 144 11.48 27.13 1.78
#